data_AF-A0A151Z887-F1
#
_entry.id   AF-A0A151Z887-F1
#
_cell.length_a   1.000
_cell.length_b   1.000
_cell.length_c   1.000
_cell.angle_alpha   90.00
_cell.angle_beta   90.00
_cell.angle_gamma   90.00
#
_symmetry.space_group_name_H-M   'P 1'
#
loop_
_entity.id
_entity.type
_entity.pdbx_description
1 polymer ?
#
loop_
_entity_poly.entity_id
_entity_poly.type
_entity_poly.pdbx_seq_one_letter_code
_entity_poly.pdbx_strand_id
1 'polypeptide(L)'
;MNTSDNNNSQPKNFTDTDIPTLGWNNDSIKKWCKVIGVTEDDIKIIGAKGLDGYWFNSKRNNLEALLDRYGVSPSSSIRIHDKFNPQPTTTSKVQVQGEQIDDMLQYGNGFQFQTLRIVT
;
A
#
# COMPACT_ATOMS: atom_id res chain seq x y z
N MET A 1 -27.51 -14.80 25.53
CA MET A 1 -26.34 -15.22 24.73
C MET A 1 -26.05 -14.08 23.75
N ASN A 2 -24.95 -13.34 23.97
CA ASN A 2 -24.56 -12.21 23.13
C ASN A 2 -23.74 -12.75 21.95
N THR A 3 -24.32 -12.73 20.76
CA THR A 3 -23.70 -13.17 19.51
C THR A 3 -22.52 -12.26 19.18
N SER A 4 -21.30 -12.73 19.44
CA SER A 4 -20.05 -12.04 19.06
C SER A 4 -19.33 -12.88 18.01
N ASP A 5 -20.01 -13.15 16.90
CA ASP A 5 -19.45 -13.94 15.80
C ASP A 5 -19.30 -13.05 14.57
N ASN A 6 -18.07 -13.01 14.03
CA ASN A 6 -17.72 -12.84 12.61
C ASN A 6 -16.83 -11.65 12.15
N ASN A 7 -16.00 -11.05 12.99
CA ASN A 7 -14.93 -10.15 12.49
C ASN A 7 -13.85 -10.90 11.66
N ASN A 8 -13.99 -12.22 11.51
CA ASN A 8 -13.09 -13.14 10.82
C ASN A 8 -13.51 -13.44 9.37
N SER A 9 -14.59 -12.83 8.87
CA SER A 9 -15.13 -13.16 7.55
C SER A 9 -14.34 -12.46 6.44
N GLN A 10 -13.65 -13.25 5.63
CA GLN A 10 -12.99 -12.80 4.40
C GLN A 10 -14.02 -12.32 3.36
N PRO A 11 -13.77 -11.22 2.63
CA PRO A 11 -14.67 -10.75 1.57
C PRO A 11 -14.84 -11.80 0.47
N LYS A 12 -16.07 -11.94 -0.05
CA LYS A 12 -16.32 -12.77 -1.25
C LYS A 12 -15.85 -12.07 -2.54
N ASN A 13 -15.86 -10.74 -2.54
CA ASN A 13 -15.33 -9.89 -3.60
C ASN A 13 -14.34 -8.92 -2.97
N PHE A 14 -13.18 -8.74 -3.59
CA PHE A 14 -12.12 -7.85 -3.12
C PHE A 14 -12.18 -6.53 -3.90
N THR A 15 -12.01 -5.43 -3.20
CA THR A 15 -11.95 -4.05 -3.68
C THR A 15 -10.61 -3.44 -3.31
N ASP A 16 -10.22 -2.34 -3.96
CA ASP A 16 -8.96 -1.67 -3.69
C ASP A 16 -8.93 -0.96 -2.33
N THR A 17 -10.11 -0.79 -1.70
CA THR A 17 -10.27 -0.22 -0.36
C THR A 17 -10.18 -1.24 0.77
N ASP A 18 -10.22 -2.53 0.45
CA ASP A 18 -10.16 -3.57 1.48
C ASP A 18 -8.76 -3.61 2.12
N ILE A 19 -8.73 -3.85 3.43
CA ILE A 19 -7.51 -4.03 4.21
C ILE A 19 -7.51 -5.47 4.75
N PRO A 20 -6.43 -6.24 4.53
CA PRO A 20 -6.34 -7.59 5.05
C PRO A 20 -6.54 -7.66 6.57
N THR A 21 -7.45 -8.52 7.01
CA THR A 21 -7.72 -8.77 8.43
C THR A 21 -7.06 -10.08 8.88
N LEU A 22 -6.99 -10.31 10.19
CA LEU A 22 -6.36 -11.51 10.79
C LEU A 22 -6.91 -12.84 10.24
N GLY A 23 -8.15 -12.84 9.72
CA GLY A 23 -8.85 -14.02 9.21
C GLY A 23 -8.60 -14.36 7.75
N TRP A 24 -7.87 -13.53 7.02
CA TRP A 24 -7.65 -13.74 5.60
C TRP A 24 -6.61 -14.81 5.38
N ASN A 25 -6.97 -15.84 4.61
CA ASN A 25 -6.02 -16.88 4.21
C ASN A 25 -5.13 -16.41 3.06
N ASN A 26 -4.11 -17.21 2.74
CA ASN A 26 -3.19 -16.92 1.65
C ASN A 26 -3.89 -16.73 0.29
N ASP A 27 -4.96 -17.47 0.02
CA ASP A 27 -5.74 -17.33 -1.23
C ASP A 27 -6.47 -15.99 -1.32
N SER A 28 -7.06 -15.52 -0.22
CA SER A 28 -7.67 -14.19 -0.11
C SER A 28 -6.63 -13.10 -0.34
N ILE A 29 -5.44 -13.23 0.27
CA ILE A 29 -4.33 -12.28 0.07
C ILE A 29 -3.92 -12.22 -1.40
N LYS A 30 -3.72 -13.37 -2.07
CA LYS A 30 -3.35 -13.39 -3.49
C LYS A 30 -4.39 -12.67 -4.38
N LYS A 31 -5.68 -12.90 -4.12
CA LYS A 31 -6.78 -12.24 -4.83
C LYS A 31 -6.78 -10.73 -4.59
N TRP A 32 -6.59 -10.31 -3.34
CA TRP A 32 -6.52 -8.90 -2.99
C TRP A 32 -5.29 -8.20 -3.62
N CYS A 33 -4.11 -8.81 -3.57
CA CYS A 33 -2.91 -8.29 -4.22
C CYS A 33 -3.14 -8.04 -5.72
N LYS A 34 -3.90 -8.90 -6.39
CA LYS A 34 -4.31 -8.70 -7.80
C LYS A 34 -5.18 -7.46 -7.99
N VAL A 35 -6.09 -7.18 -7.05
CA VAL A 35 -6.99 -6.01 -7.11
C VAL A 35 -6.25 -4.69 -6.93
N ILE A 36 -5.25 -4.64 -6.05
CA ILE A 36 -4.44 -3.42 -5.81
C ILE A 36 -3.30 -3.23 -6.84
N GLY A 37 -3.18 -4.13 -7.82
CA GLY A 37 -2.24 -4.03 -8.93
C GLY A 37 -0.82 -4.50 -8.62
N VAL A 38 -0.65 -5.48 -7.72
CA VAL A 38 0.62 -6.20 -7.54
C VAL A 38 0.84 -7.14 -8.74
N THR A 39 2.10 -7.28 -9.18
CA THR A 39 2.42 -8.14 -10.33
C THR A 39 2.17 -9.62 -10.03
N GLU A 40 1.83 -10.43 -11.04
CA GLU A 40 1.53 -11.85 -10.82
C GLU A 40 2.73 -12.64 -10.29
N ASP A 41 3.95 -12.25 -10.64
CA ASP A 41 5.15 -12.90 -10.13
C ASP A 41 5.40 -12.59 -8.65
N ASP A 42 5.18 -11.34 -8.22
CA ASP A 42 5.20 -10.97 -6.80
C ASP A 42 4.10 -11.70 -6.01
N ILE A 43 2.91 -11.86 -6.59
CA ILE A 43 1.80 -12.63 -6.00
C ILE A 43 2.20 -14.10 -5.80
N LYS A 44 2.92 -14.71 -6.75
CA LYS A 44 3.43 -16.09 -6.60
C LYS A 44 4.43 -16.18 -5.45
N ILE A 45 5.31 -15.19 -5.27
CA ILE A 45 6.26 -15.14 -4.15
C ILE A 45 5.51 -15.07 -2.81
N ILE A 46 4.57 -14.12 -2.68
CA ILE A 46 3.71 -13.96 -1.49
C ILE A 46 2.93 -15.25 -1.20
N GLY A 47 2.39 -15.87 -2.25
CA GLY A 47 1.70 -17.15 -2.22
C GLY A 47 2.57 -18.29 -1.70
N ALA A 48 3.75 -18.48 -2.29
CA ALA A 48 4.69 -19.54 -1.97
C ALA A 48 5.26 -19.42 -0.55
N LYS A 49 5.36 -18.21 -0.02
CA LYS A 49 5.75 -17.95 1.37
C LYS A 49 4.62 -18.18 2.38
N GLY A 50 3.40 -18.44 1.92
CA GLY A 50 2.25 -18.68 2.79
C GLY A 50 1.83 -17.44 3.59
N LEU A 51 2.07 -16.24 3.06
CA LEU A 51 1.74 -15.00 3.77
C LEU A 51 0.20 -14.85 3.83
N ASP A 52 -0.33 -14.69 5.03
CA ASP A 52 -1.75 -14.57 5.33
C ASP A 52 -2.06 -13.20 5.97
N GLY A 53 -3.33 -12.90 6.19
CA GLY A 53 -3.74 -11.61 6.75
C GLY A 53 -3.22 -11.38 8.18
N TYR A 54 -3.01 -12.45 8.95
CA TYR A 54 -2.33 -12.37 10.24
C TYR A 54 -0.90 -11.85 10.08
N TRP A 55 -0.12 -12.42 9.15
CA TRP A 55 1.24 -12.01 8.88
C TRP A 55 1.30 -10.53 8.48
N PHE A 56 0.49 -10.11 7.51
CA PHE A 56 0.43 -8.71 7.04
C PHE A 56 0.10 -7.74 8.18
N ASN A 57 -0.92 -8.05 8.98
CA ASN A 57 -1.32 -7.18 10.08
C ASN A 57 -0.26 -7.12 11.20
N SER A 58 0.38 -8.26 11.51
CA SER A 58 1.44 -8.33 12.52
C SER A 58 2.72 -7.58 12.13
N LYS A 59 2.94 -7.38 10.82
CA LYS A 59 4.16 -6.79 10.25
C LYS A 59 3.93 -5.44 9.57
N ARG A 60 2.75 -4.84 9.73
CA ARG A 60 2.32 -3.61 9.04
C ARG A 60 3.36 -2.48 9.02
N ASN A 61 4.11 -2.28 10.12
CA ASN A 61 5.07 -1.18 10.26
C ASN A 61 6.38 -1.40 9.48
N ASN A 62 6.71 -2.64 9.11
CA ASN A 62 7.97 -3.01 8.44
C ASN A 62 7.70 -3.83 7.16
N LEU A 63 6.52 -3.64 6.58
CA LEU A 63 6.01 -4.52 5.54
C LEU A 63 6.86 -4.46 4.28
N GLU A 64 7.28 -3.25 3.89
CA GLU A 64 8.09 -3.01 2.70
C GLU A 64 9.43 -3.76 2.77
N ALA A 65 10.19 -3.57 3.84
CA ALA A 65 11.48 -4.23 4.03
C ALA A 65 11.37 -5.75 4.13
N LEU A 66 10.27 -6.27 4.69
CA LEU A 66 10.06 -7.71 4.79
C LEU A 66 9.69 -8.34 3.45
N LEU A 67 8.88 -7.68 2.64
CA LEU A 67 8.50 -8.12 1.31
C LEU A 67 9.71 -8.06 0.35
N ASP A 68 10.51 -7.01 0.42
CA ASP A 68 11.78 -6.88 -0.30
C ASP A 68 12.73 -8.06 0.01
N ARG A 69 12.85 -8.44 1.29
CA ARG A 69 13.65 -9.60 1.71
C ARG A 69 13.16 -10.93 1.10
N TYR A 70 11.89 -11.02 0.74
CA TYR A 70 11.34 -12.19 0.05
C TYR A 70 11.49 -12.14 -1.48
N GLY A 71 12.00 -11.04 -2.02
CA GLY A 71 12.17 -10.81 -3.45
C GLY A 71 10.93 -10.20 -4.13
N VAL A 72 10.00 -9.63 -3.36
CA VAL A 72 8.87 -8.88 -3.91
C VAL A 72 9.37 -7.52 -4.38
N SER A 73 8.96 -7.09 -5.56
CA SER A 73 9.41 -5.80 -6.12
C SER A 73 9.08 -4.62 -5.18
N PRO A 74 9.94 -3.58 -5.11
CA PRO A 74 9.70 -2.41 -4.28
C PRO A 74 8.35 -1.73 -4.57
N SER A 75 7.96 -1.62 -5.84
CA SER A 75 6.69 -1.02 -6.25
C SER A 75 5.48 -1.77 -5.70
N SER A 76 5.51 -3.11 -5.71
CA SER A 76 4.46 -3.94 -5.12
C SER A 76 4.45 -3.83 -3.60
N SER A 77 5.62 -3.80 -2.98
CA SER A 77 5.79 -3.66 -1.53
C SER A 77 5.23 -2.35 -0.99
N ILE A 78 5.54 -1.23 -1.66
CA ILE A 78 4.99 0.10 -1.36
C ILE A 78 3.46 0.10 -1.51
N ARG A 79 2.94 -0.41 -2.64
CA ARG A 79 1.48 -0.49 -2.87
C ARG A 79 0.74 -1.21 -1.76
N ILE A 80 1.31 -2.31 -1.26
CA ILE A 80 0.70 -3.06 -0.17
C ILE A 80 0.81 -2.27 1.14
N HIS A 81 1.97 -1.72 1.46
CA HIS A 81 2.20 -0.94 2.67
C HIS A 81 1.28 0.29 2.76
N ASP A 82 1.09 1.01 1.66
CA ASP A 82 0.21 2.17 1.54
C ASP A 82 -1.25 1.86 1.89
N LYS A 83 -1.71 0.61 1.72
CA LYS A 83 -3.07 0.21 2.12
C LYS A 83 -3.24 0.10 3.63
N PHE A 84 -2.18 -0.24 4.37
CA PHE A 84 -2.21 -0.32 5.84
C PHE A 84 -1.92 1.01 6.51
N ASN A 85 -1.12 1.84 5.85
CA ASN A 85 -0.78 3.17 6.31
C ASN A 85 -0.97 4.15 5.15
N PRO A 86 -2.22 4.54 4.84
CA PRO A 86 -2.48 5.50 3.77
C PRO A 86 -1.78 6.80 4.14
N GLN A 87 -0.62 7.02 3.54
CA GLN A 87 -0.02 8.34 3.53
C GLN A 87 -1.02 9.26 2.83
N PRO A 88 -1.25 10.48 3.34
CA PRO A 88 -2.05 11.46 2.63
C PRO A 88 -1.44 11.63 1.25
N THR A 89 -2.15 11.15 0.24
CA THR A 89 -1.71 11.13 -1.14
C THR A 89 -1.74 12.57 -1.61
N THR A 90 -0.61 13.25 -1.55
CA THR A 90 -0.46 14.55 -2.21
C THR A 90 -0.38 14.24 -3.69
N THR A 91 -1.56 14.15 -4.32
CA THR A 91 -1.68 14.08 -5.76
C THR A 91 -1.24 15.42 -6.32
N SER A 92 0.05 15.60 -6.60
CA SER A 92 0.48 16.65 -7.52
C SER A 92 0.06 16.20 -8.91
N LYS A 93 -1.16 16.59 -9.31
CA LYS A 93 -1.56 16.61 -10.72
C LYS A 93 -0.60 17.57 -11.42
N VAL A 94 0.44 17.04 -12.06
CA VAL A 94 1.15 17.78 -13.10
C VAL A 94 0.22 17.79 -14.32
N GLN A 95 -0.76 18.69 -14.31
CA GLN A 95 -1.39 19.15 -15.55
C GLN A 95 -0.57 20.34 -16.03
N VAL A 96 0.30 20.07 -17.00
CA VAL A 96 1.04 21.10 -17.73
C VAL A 96 0.04 21.93 -18.51
N GLN A 97 -0.33 23.10 -17.99
CA GLN A 97 -0.73 24.23 -18.82
C GLN A 97 -0.51 25.55 -18.08
N GLY A 98 0.69 26.11 -18.27
CA GLY A 98 0.99 27.52 -17.98
C GLY A 98 1.27 27.88 -16.52
N GLU A 99 2.52 28.31 -16.29
CA GLU A 99 2.97 29.23 -15.24
C GLU A 99 3.11 28.75 -13.78
N GLN A 100 4.33 28.97 -13.27
CA GLN A 100 4.85 28.88 -11.90
C GLN A 100 4.65 27.54 -11.16
N ILE A 101 5.75 26.78 -11.09
CA ILE A 101 5.89 25.61 -10.23
C ILE A 101 6.43 26.06 -8.86
N ASP A 102 5.57 26.07 -7.84
CA ASP A 102 6.01 26.08 -6.45
C ASP A 102 6.08 24.63 -5.97
N ASP A 103 7.31 24.10 -5.87
CA ASP A 103 7.53 22.76 -5.34
C ASP A 103 7.42 22.80 -3.80
N MET A 104 6.44 22.07 -3.25
CA MET A 104 6.34 21.80 -1.83
C MET A 104 7.19 20.58 -1.47
N LEU A 105 8.39 20.80 -0.95
CA LEU A 105 9.23 19.72 -0.42
C LEU A 105 9.05 19.62 1.10
N GLN A 106 8.67 18.43 1.58
CA GLN A 106 8.62 18.15 3.01
C GLN A 106 10.01 17.70 3.49
N TYR A 107 10.68 18.57 4.23
CA TYR A 107 11.84 18.21 5.04
C TYR A 107 11.39 18.17 6.51
N GLY A 108 11.80 17.13 7.25
CA GLY A 108 11.30 16.74 8.57
C GLY A 108 10.64 17.82 9.44
N ASN A 109 9.42 17.52 9.92
CA ASN A 109 8.60 18.29 10.88
C ASN A 109 8.30 19.77 10.55
N GLY A 110 8.29 20.17 9.27
CA GLY A 110 7.74 21.46 8.83
C GLY A 110 7.53 21.54 7.31
N PHE A 111 6.59 22.38 6.86
CA PHE A 111 6.39 22.71 5.44
C PHE A 111 7.13 24.00 5.08
N GLN A 112 7.89 24.01 3.99
CA GLN A 112 8.52 25.22 3.43
C GLN A 112 8.22 25.28 1.93
N PHE A 113 7.88 26.47 1.42
CA PHE A 113 7.74 26.73 -0.01
C PHE A 113 9.11 27.15 -0.56
N GLN A 114 9.58 26.54 -1.64
CA GLN A 114 10.71 27.06 -2.41
C GLN A 114 10.23 27.44 -3.81
N THR A 115 10.19 28.73 -4.09
CA THR A 115 9.88 29.25 -5.42
C THR A 115 11.10 29.09 -6.32
N LEU A 116 11.02 28.21 -7.31
CA LEU A 116 12.08 28.03 -8.29
C LEU A 116 11.93 29.07 -9.41
N ARG A 117 12.75 30.13 -9.38
CA ARG A 117 12.83 31.08 -10.50
C ARG A 117 13.67 30.47 -11.62
N ILE A 118 13.02 29.94 -12.64
CA ILE A 118 13.69 29.59 -13.90
C ILE A 118 14.00 30.92 -14.61
N VAL A 119 15.29 31.26 -14.70
CA VAL A 119 15.76 32.37 -15.53
C VAL A 119 15.94 31.82 -16.93
N THR A 120 15.06 32.23 -17.85
CA THR A 120 15.27 32.12 -19.31
C THR A 120 15.97 33.36 -19.84
#